data_AF-A0A6N9AXG7-F1
#
_entry.id   AF-A0A6N9AXG7-F1
#
_cell.length_a   1.000
_cell.length_b   1.000
_cell.length_c   1.000
_cell.angle_alpha   90.00
_cell.angle_beta   90.00
_cell.angle_gamma   90.00
#
_symmetry.space_group_name_H-M   'P 1'
#
loop_
_entity.id
_entity.type
_entity.pdbx_description
1 polymer ?
#
loop_
_entity_poly.entity_id
_entity_poly.type
_entity_poly.pdbx_seq_one_letter_code
_entity_poly.pdbx_strand_id
1 'polypeptide(L)' 'LAEDSVVGKRLGFLLQELVREVNTLGSKTLYFPLNSLTVDMKVILEQIREQVQNVE' A
#
# COMPACT_ATOMS: atom_id res chain seq x y z
N LEU A 1 -23.69 1.74 0.84
CA LEU A 1 -23.62 1.19 2.22
C LEU A 1 -23.16 -0.28 2.24
N ALA A 2 -23.91 -1.26 1.70
CA ALA A 2 -23.42 -2.65 1.65
C ALA A 2 -22.38 -2.90 0.54
N GLU A 3 -22.49 -2.20 -0.58
CA GLU A 3 -21.61 -2.35 -1.75
C GLU A 3 -20.24 -1.69 -1.53
N ASP A 4 -20.21 -0.50 -0.93
CA ASP A 4 -18.98 0.23 -0.57
C ASP A 4 -18.10 -0.62 0.37
N SER A 5 -18.71 -1.23 1.39
CA SER A 5 -18.03 -2.14 2.34
C SER A 5 -17.32 -3.32 1.65
N VAL A 6 -17.91 -3.87 0.59
CA VAL A 6 -17.30 -4.97 -0.20
C VAL A 6 -16.12 -4.46 -1.03
N VAL A 7 -16.24 -3.25 -1.58
CA VAL A 7 -15.17 -2.58 -2.34
C VAL A 7 -14.00 -2.23 -1.42
N GLY A 8 -14.26 -1.62 -0.27
CA GLY A 8 -13.25 -1.29 0.73
C GLY A 8 -12.46 -2.52 1.17
N LYS A 9 -13.15 -3.63 1.50
CA LYS A 9 -12.48 -4.89 1.86
C LYS A 9 -11.58 -5.44 0.76
N ARG A 10 -12.02 -5.38 -0.51
CA ARG A 10 -11.21 -5.82 -1.66
C ARG A 10 -9.98 -4.93 -1.83
N LEU A 11 -10.14 -3.62 -1.70
CA LEU A 11 -9.03 -2.67 -1.77
C LEU A 11 -8.05 -2.88 -0.61
N GLY A 12 -8.54 -3.21 0.59
CA GLY A 12 -7.73 -3.56 1.75
C GLY A 12 -6.82 -4.77 1.49
N PHE A 13 -7.33 -5.83 0.84
CA PHE A 13 -6.50 -6.97 0.43
C PHE A 13 -5.42 -6.57 -0.58
N LEU A 14 -5.77 -5.80 -1.60
CA LEU A 14 -4.79 -5.36 -2.61
C LEU A 14 -3.71 -4.47 -1.99
N LEU A 15 -4.11 -3.58 -1.08
CA LEU A 15 -3.18 -2.73 -0.35
C LEU A 15 -2.19 -3.54 0.49
N GLN A 16 -2.64 -4.62 1.15
CA GLN A 16 -1.74 -5.51 1.91
C GLN A 16 -0.68 -6.17 1.01
N GLU A 17 -1.06 -6.61 -0.18
CA GLU A 17 -0.11 -7.21 -1.13
C GLU A 17 0.88 -6.15 -1.66
N LEU A 18 0.42 -4.93 -1.97
CA LEU A 18 1.29 -3.82 -2.37
C LEU A 18 2.31 -3.46 -1.29
N VAL A 19 1.89 -3.40 -0.02
CA VAL A 19 2.81 -3.17 1.11
C VAL A 19 3.87 -4.26 1.20
N ARG A 20 3.51 -5.53 0.95
CA ARG A 20 4.46 -6.65 0.94
C ARG A 20 5.48 -6.51 -0.18
N GLU A 21 5.05 -6.12 -1.38
CA GLU A 21 5.93 -5.87 -2.51
C GLU A 21 6.90 -4.72 -2.25
N VAL A 22 6.42 -3.59 -1.72
CA VAL A 22 7.27 -2.44 -1.38
C VAL A 22 8.29 -2.80 -0.30
N ASN A 23 7.92 -3.60 0.70
CA ASN A 23 8.87 -4.11 1.68
C ASN A 23 9.91 -5.06 1.06
N THR A 24 9.51 -5.87 0.09
CA THR A 24 10.43 -6.74 -0.64
C THR A 24 11.40 -5.92 -1.50
N LEU A 25 10.91 -4.87 -2.17
CA LEU A 25 11.74 -3.94 -2.94
C LEU A 25 12.80 -3.28 -2.05
N GLY A 26 12.41 -2.73 -0.90
CA GLY A 26 13.35 -2.08 0.02
C GLY A 26 14.35 -3.03 0.69
N SER A 27 13.95 -4.26 1.00
CA SER A 27 14.81 -5.23 1.70
C SER A 27 15.74 -6.02 0.76
N LYS A 28 15.42 -6.09 -0.54
CA LYS A 28 16.18 -6.87 -1.53
C LYS A 28 16.87 -6.02 -2.60
N THR A 29 16.66 -4.71 -2.65
CA THR A 29 17.40 -3.85 -3.58
C THR A 29 18.79 -3.51 -3.05
N LEU A 30 19.79 -3.54 -3.93
CA LEU A 30 21.18 -3.15 -3.62
C LEU A 30 21.53 -1.76 -4.14
N TYR A 31 20.59 -1.11 -4.83
CA TYR A 31 20.80 0.22 -5.41
C TYR A 31 20.24 1.29 -4.46
N PHE A 32 21.14 2.03 -3.82
CA PHE A 32 20.83 2.98 -2.76
C PHE A 32 19.73 4.01 -3.13
N PRO A 33 19.67 4.58 -4.35
CA PRO A 33 18.60 5.50 -4.72
C PRO A 33 17.19 4.88 -4.72
N LEU A 34 17.05 3.56 -4.87
CA LEU A 34 15.74 2.89 -4.76
C LEU A 34 15.21 2.82 -3.32
N ASN A 35 16.09 3.00 -2.31
CA ASN A 35 15.65 3.03 -0.92
C ASN A 35 14.82 4.29 -0.63
N SER A 36 15.24 5.45 -1.15
CA SER A 36 14.45 6.70 -1.05
C SER A 36 13.09 6.54 -1.72
N LEU A 37 13.05 5.96 -2.93
CA LEU A 37 11.79 5.67 -3.61
C LEU A 37 10.89 4.73 -2.80
N THR A 38 11.46 3.72 -2.14
CA THR A 38 10.70 2.81 -1.27
C THR A 38 10.04 3.56 -0.11
N VAL A 39 10.73 4.54 0.49
CA VAL A 39 10.17 5.37 1.56
C VAL A 39 9.00 6.20 1.03
N ASP A 40 9.17 6.85 -0.13
CA ASP A 40 8.11 7.65 -0.75
C ASP A 40 6.89 6.79 -1.10
N MET A 41 7.10 5.58 -1.62
CA MET A 41 6.05 4.60 -1.88
C MET A 41 5.28 4.24 -0.61
N LYS A 42 5.97 4.05 0.53
CA LYS A 42 5.31 3.75 1.81
C LYS A 42 4.41 4.90 2.27
N VAL A 43 4.82 6.15 2.07
CA VAL A 43 3.99 7.32 2.39
C VAL A 43 2.70 7.32 1.55
N ILE A 44 2.80 7.06 0.25
CA ILE A 44 1.63 6.98 -0.63
C ILE A 44 0.71 5.81 -0.24
N LEU A 45 1.27 4.66 0.13
CA LEU A 45 0.46 3.51 0.56
C LEU A 45 -0.31 3.78 1.85
N GLU A 46 0.24 4.53 2.81
CA GLU A 46 -0.51 4.96 4.00
C GLU A 46 -1.64 5.92 3.66
N GLN A 47 -1.43 6.88 2.74
CA GLN A 47 -2.50 7.74 2.27
C GLN A 47 -3.62 6.95 1.59
N ILE A 48 -3.28 5.95 0.76
CA ILE A 48 -4.26 5.05 0.14
C ILE A 48 -4.99 4.25 1.21
N ARG A 49 -4.30 3.79 2.27
CA ARG A 49 -4.91 3.08 3.40
C ARG A 49 -6.02 3.89 4.06
N GLU A 50 -5.76 5.16 4.33
CA GLU A 50 -6.76 6.06 4.91
C GLU A 50 -7.97 6.20 3.99
N GLN A 51 -7.77 6.29 2.66
CA GLN A 51 -8.88 6.33 1.70
C GLN A 51 -9.68 5.04 1.67
N VAL A 52 -9.02 3.88 1.75
CA VAL A 52 -9.70 2.57 1.80
C VAL A 52 -10.59 2.46 3.04
N GLN A 53 -10.11 2.92 4.19
CA GLN A 53 -10.90 2.92 5.44
C GLN A 53 -12.13 3.84 5.38
N ASN A 54 -12.12 4.89 4.56
CA ASN A 54 -13.25 5.78 4.39
C ASN A 54 -14.39 5.16 3.54
N VAL A 55 -14.09 4.12 2.76
CA VAL A 55 -15.05 3.44 1.88
C VAL A 55 -15.43 2.03 2.36
N GLU A 56 -14.74 1.49 3.37
CA GLU A 56 -15.13 0.27 4.12
C GLU A 56 -16.34 0.50 5.03
#